data_AF-K0B1E9-F1
#
_entry.id   AF-K0B1E9-F1
#
_cell.length_a   1.000
_cell.length_b   1.000
_cell.length_c   1.000
_cell.angle_alpha   90.00
_cell.angle_beta   90.00
_cell.angle_gamma   90.00
#
_symmetry.space_group_name_H-M   'P 1'
#
loop_
_entity.id
_entity.type
_entity.pdbx_description
1 polymer ?
#
loop_
_entity_poly.entity_id
_entity_poly.type
_entity_poly.pdbx_seq_one_letter_code
_entity_poly.pdbx_strand_id
1 'polypeptide(L)'
;MSKKKTIIISSFICVLPIMLGSILWSLLPEMLIRHFGPGSYSVSPKKTVIFLYPLLFLMLHFVVVFKSDWLNTTRNEKRYWYIPVLSSTFFIISFILSFMKS
;
A
#
# COMPACT_ATOMS: atom_id res chain seq x y z
N MET A 1 -1.02 22.69 -3.35
CA MET A 1 -2.19 21.80 -3.62
C MET A 1 -3.10 21.82 -2.40
N SER A 2 -4.43 21.84 -2.54
CA SER A 2 -5.32 21.85 -1.35
C SER A 2 -5.18 20.55 -0.54
N LYS A 3 -5.17 20.61 0.81
CA LYS A 3 -5.12 19.45 1.72
C LYS A 3 -6.10 18.35 1.30
N LYS A 4 -7.34 18.73 0.96
CA LYS A 4 -8.38 17.78 0.54
C LYS A 4 -7.96 17.02 -0.72
N LYS A 5 -7.39 17.73 -1.72
CA LYS A 5 -6.88 17.11 -2.96
C LYS A 5 -5.73 16.15 -2.65
N THR A 6 -4.81 16.53 -1.76
CA THR A 6 -3.67 15.67 -1.38
C THR A 6 -4.15 14.38 -0.73
N ILE A 7 -5.09 14.44 0.22
CA ILE A 7 -5.63 13.25 0.90
C ILE A 7 -6.36 12.32 -0.08
N ILE A 8 -7.13 12.88 -1.02
CA ILE A 8 -7.83 12.10 -2.04
C ILE A 8 -6.82 11.36 -2.92
N ILE A 9 -5.80 12.07 -3.42
CA ILE A 9 -4.77 11.49 -4.28
C ILE A 9 -3.97 10.42 -3.53
N SER A 10 -3.53 10.70 -2.31
CA SER A 10 -2.76 9.74 -1.50
C SER A 10 -3.58 8.50 -1.15
N SER A 11 -4.88 8.65 -0.88
CA SER A 11 -5.80 7.53 -0.64
C SER A 11 -5.99 6.68 -1.91
N PHE A 12 -6.11 7.33 -3.07
CA PHE A 12 -6.24 6.63 -4.35
C PHE A 12 -4.99 5.79 -4.65
N ILE A 13 -3.80 6.32 -4.35
CA ILE A 13 -2.53 5.59 -4.49
C ILE A 13 -2.50 4.34 -3.61
N CYS A 14 -3.02 4.38 -2.38
CA CYS A 14 -3.13 3.19 -1.53
C CYS A 14 -4.05 2.11 -2.13
N VAL A 15 -4.99 2.47 -3.01
CA VAL A 15 -5.96 1.55 -3.64
C VAL A 15 -5.49 1.06 -5.02
N LEU A 16 -4.52 1.73 -5.66
CA LEU A 16 -3.94 1.29 -6.94
C LEU A 16 -3.50 -0.19 -6.96
N PRO A 17 -2.88 -0.76 -5.90
CA PRO A 17 -2.56 -2.17 -5.83
C PRO A 17 -3.77 -3.10 -6.02
N ILE A 18 -4.94 -2.71 -5.51
CA ILE A 18 -6.19 -3.49 -5.68
C ILE A 18 -6.58 -3.49 -7.15
N MET A 19 -6.54 -2.33 -7.80
CA MET A 19 -6.90 -2.19 -9.22
C MET A 19 -5.95 -3.01 -10.11
N LEU A 20 -4.64 -2.83 -9.92
CA LEU A 20 -3.62 -3.54 -10.69
C LEU A 20 -3.66 -5.05 -10.44
N GLY A 21 -3.76 -5.47 -9.17
CA GLY A 21 -3.87 -6.88 -8.83
C GLY A 21 -5.15 -7.54 -9.34
N SER A 22 -6.23 -6.78 -9.49
CA SER A 22 -7.48 -7.27 -10.10
C SER A 22 -7.35 -7.43 -11.61
N ILE A 23 -6.72 -6.48 -12.30
CA ILE A 23 -6.46 -6.56 -13.75
C ILE A 23 -5.54 -7.74 -14.07
N LEU A 24 -4.52 -7.95 -13.23
CA LEU A 24 -3.49 -8.98 -13.43
C LEU A 24 -3.83 -10.31 -12.76
N TRP A 25 -5.06 -10.48 -12.25
CA TRP A 25 -5.44 -11.57 -11.35
C TRP A 25 -5.16 -12.98 -11.91
N SER A 26 -5.36 -13.16 -13.21
CA SER A 26 -5.10 -14.43 -13.92
C SER A 26 -3.61 -14.72 -14.15
N LEU A 27 -2.77 -13.68 -14.13
CA LEU A 27 -1.31 -13.78 -14.32
C LEU A 27 -0.56 -13.96 -13.00
N LEU A 28 -1.22 -13.69 -11.88
CA LEU A 28 -0.64 -13.77 -10.54
C LEU A 28 -0.71 -15.21 -10.00
N PRO A 29 0.41 -15.77 -9.50
CA PRO A 29 0.40 -17.08 -8.86
C PRO A 29 -0.43 -17.05 -7.57
N GLU A 30 -0.93 -18.20 -7.15
CA GLU A 30 -1.80 -18.32 -5.97
C GLU A 30 -1.10 -17.85 -4.68
N MET A 31 0.22 -17.99 -4.61
CA MET A 31 1.07 -17.54 -3.52
C MET A 31 2.03 -16.45 -4.01
N LEU A 32 1.95 -15.27 -3.39
CA LEU A 32 2.84 -14.14 -3.66
C LEU A 32 3.92 -14.06 -2.58
N ILE A 33 5.13 -13.72 -3.00
CA ILE A 33 6.24 -13.42 -2.08
C ILE A 33 5.98 -12.07 -1.45
N ARG A 34 6.10 -12.04 -0.12
CA ARG A 34 5.94 -10.87 0.72
C ARG A 34 7.25 -10.60 1.44
N HIS A 35 7.80 -9.40 1.27
CA HIS A 35 9.03 -8.97 1.92
C HIS A 35 8.68 -8.16 3.18
N PHE A 36 9.03 -8.65 4.38
CA PHE A 36 8.71 -8.00 5.66
C PHE A 36 9.98 -7.56 6.43
N GLY A 37 11.00 -7.11 5.72
CA GLY A 37 12.31 -6.76 6.30
C GLY A 37 13.46 -7.59 5.73
N PRO A 38 14.71 -7.14 5.91
CA PRO A 38 15.89 -7.67 5.21
C PRO A 38 16.05 -9.18 5.43
N GLY A 39 16.19 -9.93 4.34
CA GLY A 39 16.45 -11.37 4.35
C GLY A 39 15.27 -12.28 4.68
N SER A 40 14.08 -11.73 4.99
CA SER A 40 12.89 -12.54 5.30
C SER A 40 11.81 -12.40 4.23
N TYR A 41 11.62 -13.50 3.48
CA TYR A 41 10.53 -13.66 2.52
C TYR A 41 9.47 -14.57 3.13
N SER A 42 8.24 -14.08 3.22
CA SER A 42 7.08 -14.89 3.58
C SER A 42 6.19 -15.06 2.36
N VAL A 43 5.62 -16.23 2.14
CA VAL A 43 4.59 -16.42 1.10
C VAL A 43 3.22 -16.11 1.65
N SER A 44 2.32 -15.63 0.79
CA SER A 44 0.97 -15.26 1.18
C SER A 44 -0.02 -15.47 0.05
N PRO A 45 -1.28 -15.81 0.36
CA PRO A 45 -2.30 -15.91 -0.67
C PRO A 45 -2.42 -14.59 -1.44
N LYS A 46 -2.53 -14.68 -2.77
CA LYS A 46 -2.65 -13.48 -3.63
C LYS A 46 -3.80 -12.57 -3.22
N LYS A 47 -4.92 -13.16 -2.78
CA LYS A 47 -6.09 -12.43 -2.25
C LYS A 47 -5.72 -11.52 -1.07
N THR A 48 -4.90 -12.01 -0.14
CA THR A 48 -4.48 -11.25 1.03
C THR A 48 -3.60 -10.07 0.61
N VAL A 49 -2.61 -10.32 -0.25
CA VAL A 49 -1.66 -9.32 -0.78
C VAL A 49 -2.36 -8.23 -1.60
N ILE A 50 -3.35 -8.60 -2.41
CA ILE A 50 -4.02 -7.69 -3.34
C ILE A 50 -5.15 -6.90 -2.67
N PHE A 51 -5.89 -7.51 -1.73
CA PHE A 51 -7.05 -6.85 -1.11
C PHE A 51 -6.78 -6.42 0.32
N LEU A 52 -6.38 -7.35 1.20
CA LEU A 52 -6.29 -7.07 2.63
C LEU A 52 -5.20 -6.05 2.95
N TYR A 53 -3.98 -6.20 2.41
CA TYR A 53 -2.89 -5.28 2.72
C TYR A 53 -3.13 -3.84 2.25
N PRO A 54 -3.57 -3.59 1.00
CA PRO A 54 -3.90 -2.23 0.56
C PRO A 54 -4.99 -1.58 1.41
N LEU A 55 -6.01 -2.35 1.84
CA LEU A 55 -7.03 -1.85 2.76
C LEU A 55 -6.45 -1.51 4.14
N LEU A 56 -5.56 -2.34 4.69
CA LEU A 56 -4.86 -2.05 5.95
C LEU A 56 -3.99 -0.79 5.82
N PHE A 57 -3.26 -0.63 4.72
CA PHE A 57 -2.50 0.60 4.46
C PHE A 57 -3.40 1.82 4.31
N LEU A 58 -4.56 1.70 3.66
CA LEU A 58 -5.53 2.79 3.57
C LEU A 58 -6.08 3.19 4.96
N MET A 59 -6.38 2.22 5.83
CA MET A 59 -6.78 2.49 7.21
C MET A 59 -5.67 3.21 7.98
N LEU A 60 -4.43 2.71 7.92
CA LEU A 60 -3.27 3.36 8.55
C LEU A 60 -3.03 4.76 7.99
N HIS A 61 -3.23 4.98 6.69
CA HIS A 61 -3.14 6.29 6.06
C HIS A 61 -4.13 7.28 6.70
N PHE A 62 -5.39 6.88 6.89
CA PHE A 62 -6.37 7.72 7.57
C PHE A 62 -5.99 8.01 9.03
N VAL A 63 -5.48 7.01 9.77
CA VAL A 63 -4.98 7.24 11.14
C VAL A 63 -3.90 8.33 11.14
N VAL A 64 -2.91 8.26 10.25
CA VAL A 64 -1.83 9.25 10.15
C VAL A 64 -2.36 10.63 9.73
N VAL A 65 -3.29 10.69 8.78
CA VAL A 65 -3.89 11.94 8.28
C VAL A 65 -4.71 12.65 9.35
N PHE A 66 -5.57 11.92 10.08
CA PHE A 66 -6.48 12.49 11.06
C PHE A 66 -5.85 12.70 12.44
N LYS A 67 -4.80 11.94 12.80
CA LYS A 67 -4.08 12.11 14.07
C LYS A 67 -3.61 13.55 14.30
N SER A 68 -3.21 14.25 13.25
CA SER A 68 -2.78 15.65 13.41
C SER A 68 -3.90 16.62 13.73
N ASP A 69 -5.11 16.34 13.20
CA ASP A 69 -6.27 17.16 13.48
C ASP A 69 -6.79 16.85 14.90
N TRP A 70 -6.66 15.60 15.37
CA TRP A 70 -6.96 15.22 16.76
C TRP A 70 -5.99 15.81 17.79
N LEU A 71 -4.69 15.81 17.49
CA LEU A 71 -3.65 16.24 18.42
C LEU A 71 -3.29 17.72 18.31
N ASN A 72 -3.95 18.51 17.43
CA ASN A 72 -3.61 19.91 17.13
C ASN A 72 -2.11 20.15 16.84
N THR A 73 -1.42 19.13 16.32
CA THR A 73 0.02 19.21 16.01
C THR A 73 0.27 20.01 14.74
N THR A 74 1.46 20.58 14.62
CA THR A 74 1.89 21.27 13.40
C THR A 74 1.70 20.39 12.15
N ARG A 75 1.17 21.02 11.09
CA ARG A 75 0.78 20.32 9.88
C ARG A 75 2.00 20.08 8.99
N ASN A 76 2.54 18.86 8.99
CA ASN A 76 3.58 18.44 8.05
C ASN A 76 2.94 17.73 6.86
N GLU A 77 2.87 18.39 5.71
CA GLU A 77 2.23 17.84 4.50
C GLU A 77 2.95 16.60 3.95
N LYS A 78 4.24 16.42 4.24
CA LYS A 78 5.02 15.25 3.79
C LYS A 78 4.46 13.96 4.38
N ARG A 79 3.80 14.01 5.54
CA ARG A 79 3.24 12.82 6.20
C ARG A 79 2.14 12.14 5.42
N TYR A 80 1.43 12.88 4.57
CA TYR A 80 0.37 12.32 3.73
C TYR A 80 0.94 11.33 2.69
N TRP A 81 2.22 11.42 2.39
CA TRP A 81 2.90 10.60 1.38
C TRP A 81 3.61 9.36 1.96
N TYR A 82 3.88 9.30 3.27
CA TYR A 82 4.61 8.18 3.85
C TYR A 82 3.91 6.83 3.64
N ILE A 83 2.62 6.74 3.97
CA ILE A 83 1.87 5.48 3.84
C ILE A 83 1.63 5.08 2.36
N PRO A 84 1.21 5.99 1.46
CA PRO A 84 1.06 5.65 0.04
C PRO A 84 2.35 5.19 -0.63
N VAL A 85 3.48 5.84 -0.32
CA VAL A 85 4.79 5.45 -0.86
C VAL A 85 5.20 4.08 -0.32
N LEU A 86 5.08 3.86 0.99
CA LEU A 86 5.37 2.56 1.60
C LEU A 86 4.51 1.43 1.00
N SER A 87 3.20 1.65 0.87
CA SER A 87 2.26 0.70 0.26
C SER A 87 2.63 0.38 -1.19
N SER A 88 3.00 1.39 -1.98
CA SER A 88 3.37 1.21 -3.38
C SER A 88 4.67 0.40 -3.53
N THR A 89 5.69 0.74 -2.76
CA THR A 89 6.97 0.00 -2.75
C THR A 89 6.76 -1.46 -2.35
N PHE A 90 5.94 -1.70 -1.32
CA PHE A 90 5.62 -3.05 -0.86
C PHE A 90 4.95 -3.89 -1.97
N PHE A 91 4.00 -3.29 -2.69
CA PHE A 91 3.32 -3.95 -3.80
C PHE A 91 4.26 -4.23 -4.98
N ILE A 92 5.05 -3.23 -5.41
CA ILE A 92 5.98 -3.37 -6.54
C ILE A 92 7.01 -4.47 -6.28
N ILE A 93 7.60 -4.51 -5.08
CA ILE A 93 8.57 -5.54 -4.71
C ILE A 93 7.91 -6.93 -4.73
N SER A 94 6.74 -7.06 -4.10
CA SER A 94 6.01 -8.34 -4.05
C SER A 94 5.64 -8.84 -5.44
N PHE A 95 5.24 -7.92 -6.33
CA PHE A 95 4.91 -8.19 -7.71
C PHE A 95 6.15 -8.68 -8.49
N ILE A 96 7.26 -7.93 -8.48
CA ILE A 96 8.49 -8.29 -9.20
C ILE A 96 9.02 -9.65 -8.74
N LEU A 97 9.11 -9.86 -7.42
CA LEU A 97 9.60 -11.13 -6.86
C LEU A 97 8.72 -12.32 -7.25
N SER A 98 7.42 -12.09 -7.40
CA SER A 98 6.49 -13.13 -7.84
C SER A 98 6.72 -13.57 -9.28
N PHE A 99 7.11 -12.66 -10.19
CA PHE A 99 7.40 -12.98 -11.59
C PHE A 99 8.81 -13.53 -11.78
N MET A 100 9.78 -13.17 -10.93
CA MET A 100 11.14 -13.72 -11.01
C MET A 100 11.22 -15.20 -10.60
N LYS A 101 10.24 -15.70 -9.86
CA LYS A 101 10.21 -17.08 -9.34
C LYS A 101 9.17 -17.97 -10.06
N SER A 102 8.33 -17.38 -10.90
CA SER A 102 7.33 -18.05 -11.75
C SER A 102 7.96 -18.51 -13.07
#